data_AF-A0A1B8CZ20-F1
#
_entry.id   AF-A0A1B8CZ20-F1
#
_cell.length_a   1.000
_cell.length_b   1.000
_cell.length_c   1.000
_cell.angle_alpha   90.00
_cell.angle_beta   90.00
_cell.angle_gamma   90.00
#
_symmetry.space_group_name_H-M   'P 1'
#
loop_
_entity.id
_entity.type
_entity.pdbx_description
1 polymer ?
#
loop_
_entity_poly.entity_id
_entity_poly.type
_entity_poly.pdbx_seq_one_letter_code
_entity_poly.pdbx_strand_id
1 'polypeptide(L)'
;MRGGTIAFNYIDANGDVVDERIVEQRGNKINLSLRSGCFCNPGASEAAFNLEKESLLEAFESAWQHEAAHGKRKKWDDFLADIGISTSGALRISVGLMSNFKDVHRFLEFSRTFLDTVPTG
;
A
#
# COMPACT_ATOMS: atom_id res chain seq x y z
N MET A 1 -28.78 -5.41 0.06
CA MET A 1 -27.62 -5.31 -0.87
C MET A 1 -26.35 -5.15 -0.06
N ARG A 2 -25.29 -5.91 -0.36
CA ARG A 2 -23.95 -5.62 0.15
C ARG A 2 -23.37 -4.54 -0.76
N GLY A 3 -22.86 -3.46 -0.17
CA GLY A 3 -22.28 -2.35 -0.94
C GLY A 3 -21.12 -2.78 -1.84
N GLY A 4 -20.66 -1.88 -2.70
CA GLY A 4 -19.46 -2.06 -3.51
C GLY A 4 -18.19 -1.95 -2.68
N THR A 5 -17.14 -2.66 -3.09
CA THR A 5 -15.79 -2.53 -2.53
C THR A 5 -14.84 -2.16 -3.64
N ILE A 6 -13.98 -1.18 -3.38
CA ILE A 6 -12.99 -0.68 -4.34
C ILE A 6 -11.63 -0.82 -3.67
N ALA A 7 -10.74 -1.58 -4.31
CA ALA A 7 -9.33 -1.68 -3.94
C ALA A 7 -8.50 -0.83 -4.91
N PHE A 8 -7.54 -0.06 -4.39
CA PHE A 8 -6.75 0.86 -5.19
C PHE A 8 -5.45 1.26 -4.46
N ASN A 9 -4.57 1.92 -5.19
CA ASN A 9 -3.38 2.60 -4.71
C ASN A 9 -3.39 4.04 -5.27
N TYR A 10 -2.78 4.98 -4.56
CA TYR A 10 -2.47 6.29 -5.12
C TYR A 10 -1.10 6.23 -5.81
N ILE A 11 -0.97 7.00 -6.89
CA ILE A 11 0.28 7.20 -7.60
C ILE A 11 0.72 8.64 -7.36
N ASP A 12 1.98 8.82 -7.02
CA ASP A 12 2.56 10.12 -6.71
C ASP A 12 3.06 10.86 -7.98
N ALA A 13 3.64 12.04 -7.80
CA ALA A 13 4.15 12.85 -8.92
C ALA A 13 5.32 12.22 -9.69
N ASN A 14 6.02 11.25 -9.10
CA ASN A 14 7.10 10.51 -9.74
C ASN A 14 6.61 9.28 -10.50
N GLY A 15 5.33 8.91 -10.33
CA GLY A 15 4.76 7.68 -10.88
C GLY A 15 4.87 6.49 -9.92
N ASP A 16 5.32 6.71 -8.68
CA ASP A 16 5.49 5.66 -7.69
C ASP A 16 4.21 5.44 -6.88
N VAL A 17 4.02 4.21 -6.40
CA VAL A 17 2.91 3.90 -5.49
C VAL A 17 3.16 4.60 -4.15
N VAL A 18 2.16 5.38 -3.72
CA VAL A 18 2.15 5.96 -2.37
C VAL A 18 1.95 4.85 -1.35
N ASP A 19 2.83 4.80 -0.35
CA ASP A 19 2.73 3.90 0.80
C ASP A 19 1.36 4.03 1.49
N GLU A 20 0.64 2.91 1.55
CA GLU A 20 -0.71 2.81 2.13
C GLU A 20 -0.74 3.24 3.60
N ARG A 21 0.37 3.10 4.32
CA ARG A 21 0.51 3.50 5.73
C ARG A 21 0.49 5.03 5.87
N ILE A 22 1.13 5.75 4.93
CA ILE A 22 1.07 7.22 4.89
C ILE A 22 -0.36 7.67 4.64
N VAL A 23 -1.05 7.01 3.72
CA VAL A 23 -2.44 7.31 3.38
C VAL A 23 -3.36 7.05 4.57
N GLU A 24 -3.23 5.90 5.23
CA GLU A 24 -4.00 5.55 6.42
C GLU A 24 -3.79 6.58 7.53
N GLN A 25 -2.54 6.95 7.81
CA GLN A 25 -2.21 7.96 8.82
C GLN A 25 -2.85 9.32 8.50
N ARG A 26 -2.81 9.76 7.24
CA ARG A 26 -3.46 11.03 6.81
C ARG A 26 -4.98 10.94 6.90
N GLY A 27 -5.58 9.81 6.52
CA GLY A 27 -7.02 9.56 6.63
C GLY A 27 -7.50 9.60 8.09
N ASN A 28 -6.74 8.98 8.99
CA ASN A 28 -7.03 8.99 10.43
C ASN A 28 -7.09 10.40 11.01
N LYS A 29 -6.21 11.31 10.59
CA LYS A 29 -6.21 12.72 11.04
C LYS A 29 -7.50 13.47 10.70
N ILE A 30 -8.25 13.03 9.69
CA ILE A 30 -9.52 13.63 9.27
C ILE A 30 -10.74 12.76 9.58
N ASN A 31 -10.59 11.74 10.43
CA ASN A 31 -11.63 10.76 10.78
C ASN A 31 -12.19 10.03 9.55
N LEU A 32 -11.34 9.75 8.55
CA LEU A 32 -11.68 8.93 7.39
C LEU A 32 -11.14 7.51 7.62
N SER A 33 -12.04 6.56 7.87
CA SER A 33 -11.66 5.16 8.05
C SER A 33 -11.42 4.50 6.69
N LEU A 34 -10.15 4.20 6.42
CA LEU A 34 -9.71 3.41 5.27
C LEU A 34 -9.25 2.05 5.77
N ARG A 35 -9.32 1.02 4.92
CA ARG A 35 -8.64 -0.25 5.20
C ARG A 35 -7.36 -0.30 4.40
N SER A 36 -6.22 -0.39 5.08
CA SER A 36 -4.91 -0.57 4.49
C SER A 36 -4.38 -1.98 4.81
N GLY A 37 -3.41 -2.46 4.04
CA GLY A 37 -2.68 -3.69 4.34
C GLY A 37 -2.15 -4.42 3.10
N CYS A 38 -1.30 -5.42 3.34
CA CYS A 38 -0.74 -6.26 2.29
C CYS A 38 -1.78 -7.20 1.66
N PHE A 39 -1.52 -7.62 0.41
CA PHE A 39 -2.31 -8.68 -0.21
C PHE A 39 -1.98 -10.03 0.43
N CYS A 40 -3.00 -10.77 0.85
CA CYS A 40 -2.82 -12.14 1.36
C CYS A 40 -2.42 -13.15 0.26
N ASN A 41 -2.58 -12.77 -1.02
CA ASN A 41 -2.12 -13.54 -2.16
C ASN A 41 -0.83 -12.91 -2.70
N PRO A 42 0.34 -13.55 -2.56
CA PRO A 42 1.61 -13.03 -3.07
C PRO A 42 1.56 -12.67 -4.56
N GLY A 43 0.92 -13.50 -5.39
CA GLY A 43 0.78 -13.24 -6.82
C GLY A 43 -0.05 -11.99 -7.16
N ALA A 44 -0.92 -11.55 -6.24
CA ALA A 44 -1.63 -10.27 -6.41
C ALA A 44 -0.70 -9.09 -6.15
N SER A 45 0.20 -9.18 -5.15
CA SER A 45 1.24 -8.18 -4.94
C SER A 45 2.20 -8.14 -6.13
N GLU A 46 2.66 -9.29 -6.61
CA GLU A 46 3.54 -9.38 -7.79
C GLU A 46 2.94 -8.67 -9.00
N ALA A 47 1.66 -8.92 -9.29
CA ALA A 47 0.95 -8.26 -10.38
C ALA A 47 0.70 -6.76 -10.12
N ALA A 48 0.37 -6.36 -8.89
CA ALA A 48 0.06 -4.98 -8.55
C ALA A 48 1.29 -4.05 -8.57
N PHE A 49 2.47 -4.59 -8.23
CA PHE A 49 3.72 -3.84 -8.14
C PHE A 49 4.70 -4.17 -9.27
N ASN A 50 4.29 -4.98 -10.25
CA ASN A 50 5.09 -5.42 -11.39
C ASN A 50 6.48 -5.95 -10.96
N LEU A 51 6.46 -6.87 -9.99
CA LEU A 51 7.68 -7.43 -9.40
C LEU A 51 8.28 -8.48 -10.34
N GLU A 52 9.57 -8.32 -10.64
CA GLU A 52 10.32 -9.28 -11.45
C GLU A 52 10.78 -10.48 -10.60
N LYS A 53 10.76 -11.66 -11.21
CA LYS A 53 11.08 -12.92 -10.53
C LYS A 53 12.51 -12.91 -9.97
N GLU A 54 13.46 -12.40 -10.74
CA GLU A 54 14.88 -12.35 -10.38
C GLU A 54 15.09 -11.49 -9.13
N SER A 55 14.48 -10.31 -9.07
CA SER A 55 14.54 -9.42 -7.89
C SER A 55 13.96 -10.07 -6.64
N LEU A 56 12.86 -10.82 -6.77
CA LEU A 56 12.28 -11.56 -5.65
C LEU A 56 13.22 -12.65 -5.13
N LEU A 57 13.81 -13.43 -6.04
CA LEU A 57 14.75 -14.50 -5.68
C LEU A 57 15.98 -13.93 -4.94
N GLU A 58 16.54 -12.83 -5.44
CA GLU A 58 17.68 -12.14 -4.80
C GLU A 58 17.32 -11.62 -3.40
N ALA A 59 16.13 -11.01 -3.25
CA ALA A 59 15.67 -10.52 -1.96
C ALA A 59 15.41 -11.64 -0.95
N PHE A 60 14.83 -12.77 -1.37
CA PHE A 60 14.63 -13.93 -0.50
C PHE A 60 15.96 -14.54 -0.06
N GLU A 61 16.93 -14.66 -0.97
CA GLU A 61 18.28 -15.14 -0.63
C GLU A 61 18.97 -14.18 0.36
N SER A 62 18.89 -12.88 0.12
CA SER A 62 19.42 -11.85 1.05
C SER A 62 18.76 -11.93 2.43
N ALA A 63 17.44 -12.14 2.49
CA ALA A 63 16.71 -12.28 3.74
C ALA A 63 17.13 -13.55 4.51
N TRP A 64 17.35 -14.66 3.81
CA TRP A 64 17.84 -15.90 4.40
C TRP A 64 19.26 -15.74 4.95
N GLN A 65 20.17 -15.12 4.19
CA GLN A 65 21.53 -14.84 4.64
C GLN A 65 21.56 -13.93 5.86
N HIS A 66 20.70 -12.90 5.91
CA HIS A 66 20.56 -12.04 7.08
C HIS A 66 20.10 -12.82 8.32
N GLU A 67 19.12 -13.72 8.18
CA GLU A 67 18.65 -14.56 9.29
C GLU A 67 19.75 -15.52 9.77
N ALA A 68 20.49 -16.15 8.86
CA ALA A 68 21.62 -17.00 9.20
C ALA A 68 22.74 -16.25 9.93
N ALA A 69 23.06 -15.02 9.51
CA ALA A 69 24.13 -14.22 10.09
C ALA A 69 23.76 -13.56 11.43
N HIS A 70 22.49 -13.16 11.60
CA HIS A 70 22.06 -12.36 12.75
C HIS A 70 21.06 -13.06 13.69
N GLY A 71 20.61 -14.27 13.36
CA GLY A 71 19.62 -15.03 14.14
C GLY A 71 18.23 -14.39 14.18
N LYS A 72 17.93 -13.47 13.26
CA LYS A 72 16.66 -12.74 13.19
C LYS A 72 16.27 -12.45 11.74
N ARG A 73 14.98 -12.49 11.44
CA ARG A 73 14.44 -12.14 10.13
C ARG A 73 14.77 -10.69 9.77
N LYS A 74 15.00 -10.46 8.47
CA LYS A 74 15.10 -9.11 7.89
C LYS A 74 13.80 -8.35 8.17
N LYS A 75 13.88 -7.04 8.44
CA LYS A 75 12.67 -6.23 8.67
C LYS A 75 11.89 -6.12 7.36
N TRP A 76 10.59 -5.87 7.47
CA TRP A 76 9.73 -5.78 6.29
C TRP A 76 10.15 -4.64 5.36
N ASP A 77 10.41 -3.44 5.90
CA ASP A 77 10.86 -2.30 5.08
C ASP A 77 12.20 -2.56 4.38
N ASP A 78 13.12 -3.26 5.04
CA ASP A 78 14.40 -3.65 4.44
C ASP A 78 14.19 -4.64 3.28
N PHE A 79 13.24 -5.58 3.43
CA PHE A 79 12.88 -6.52 2.38
C PHE A 79 12.17 -5.83 1.19
N LEU A 80 11.27 -4.87 1.47
CA LEU A 80 10.64 -4.06 0.44
C LEU A 80 11.66 -3.24 -0.36
N ALA A 81 12.67 -2.69 0.34
CA ALA A 81 13.77 -1.98 -0.31
C ALA A 81 14.60 -2.90 -1.22
N ASP A 82 14.87 -4.16 -0.83
CA ASP A 82 15.58 -5.12 -1.69
C ASP A 82 14.84 -5.39 -3.01
N ILE A 83 13.50 -5.45 -2.97
CA ILE A 83 12.66 -5.69 -4.16
C ILE A 83 12.26 -4.40 -4.89
N GLY A 84 12.79 -3.25 -4.46
CA GLY A 84 12.63 -1.97 -5.15
C GLY A 84 11.26 -1.30 -4.99
N ILE A 85 10.48 -1.63 -3.96
CA ILE A 85 9.17 -1.00 -3.71
C ILE A 85 9.11 -0.34 -2.34
N SER A 86 8.34 0.74 -2.23
CA SER A 86 8.08 1.42 -0.96
C SER A 86 7.00 0.71 -0.12
N THR A 87 6.15 -0.08 -0.77
CA THR A 87 5.03 -0.78 -0.16
C THR A 87 4.64 -2.03 -0.97
N SER A 88 4.03 -3.01 -0.30
CA SER A 88 3.37 -4.18 -0.88
C SER A 88 1.86 -4.21 -0.59
N GLY A 89 1.31 -3.09 -0.11
CA GLY A 89 -0.05 -2.97 0.38
C GLY A 89 -1.00 -2.22 -0.53
N ALA A 90 -2.28 -2.34 -0.22
CA ALA A 90 -3.35 -1.67 -0.95
C ALA A 90 -4.31 -0.99 0.01
N LEU A 91 -5.02 -0.01 -0.52
CA LEU A 91 -6.15 0.61 0.15
C LEU A 91 -7.43 -0.07 -0.32
N ARG A 92 -8.40 -0.13 0.58
CA ARG A 92 -9.74 -0.61 0.30
C ARG A 92 -10.77 0.27 0.97
N ILE A 93 -11.75 0.70 0.17
CA ILE A 93 -12.96 1.36 0.66
C ILE A 93 -14.18 0.49 0.39
N SER A 94 -15.19 0.63 1.24
CA SER A 94 -16.47 -0.04 1.09
C SER A 94 -17.56 1.02 1.05
N VAL A 95 -18.21 1.15 -0.11
CA VAL A 95 -19.30 2.12 -0.35
C VAL A 95 -20.62 1.36 -0.43
N GLY A 96 -21.62 1.78 0.33
CA GLY A 96 -22.88 1.02 0.39
C GLY A 96 -24.02 1.82 0.99
N LEU A 97 -25.03 1.10 1.50
CA LEU A 97 -26.24 1.69 2.07
C LEU A 97 -25.96 2.72 3.18
N MET A 98 -24.86 2.55 3.91
CA MET A 98 -24.45 3.45 5.01
C MET A 98 -23.59 4.64 4.55
N SER A 99 -23.26 4.72 3.25
CA SER A 99 -22.51 5.82 2.67
C SER A 99 -23.47 6.79 1.98
N ASN A 100 -23.21 8.09 2.11
CA ASN A 100 -23.95 9.12 1.39
C ASN A 100 -23.00 9.98 0.52
N PHE A 101 -23.58 10.95 -0.20
CA PHE A 101 -22.81 11.83 -1.08
C PHE A 101 -21.72 12.62 -0.36
N LYS A 102 -21.97 13.10 0.86
CA LYS A 102 -20.99 13.86 1.64
C LYS A 102 -19.78 13.00 2.01
N ASP A 103 -19.99 11.72 2.31
CA ASP A 103 -18.90 10.79 2.61
C ASP A 103 -18.01 10.60 1.38
N VAL A 104 -18.63 10.36 0.22
CA VAL A 104 -17.92 10.19 -1.07
C VAL A 104 -17.19 11.48 -1.45
N HIS A 105 -17.84 12.63 -1.32
CA HIS A 105 -17.21 13.92 -1.61
C HIS A 105 -16.01 14.19 -0.70
N ARG A 106 -16.12 13.91 0.60
CA ARG A 106 -14.99 14.06 1.55
C ARG A 106 -13.84 13.12 1.20
N PHE A 107 -14.14 11.89 0.77
CA PHE A 107 -13.14 10.95 0.28
C PHE A 107 -12.45 11.48 -0.99
N LEU A 108 -13.18 12.07 -1.94
CA LEU A 108 -12.60 12.65 -3.16
C LEU A 108 -11.70 13.86 -2.85
N GLU A 109 -12.12 14.76 -1.96
CA GLU A 109 -11.28 15.89 -1.53
C GLU A 109 -10.01 15.40 -0.82
N PHE A 110 -10.10 14.35 0.00
CA PHE A 110 -8.93 13.69 0.56
C PHE A 110 -8.02 13.09 -0.53
N SER A 111 -8.60 12.39 -1.51
CA SER A 111 -7.88 11.76 -2.61
C SER A 111 -7.08 12.78 -3.43
N ARG A 112 -7.63 13.99 -3.61
CA ARG A 112 -6.94 15.09 -4.32
C ARG A 112 -5.66 15.56 -3.65
N THR A 113 -5.49 15.31 -2.34
CA THR A 113 -4.27 15.70 -1.62
C THR A 113 -3.03 14.90 -2.02
N PHE A 114 -3.19 13.84 -2.82
CA PHE A 114 -2.11 13.03 -3.36
C PHE A 114 -1.72 13.42 -4.79
N LEU A 115 -2.54 14.22 -5.50
CA LEU A 115 -2.21 14.69 -6.84
C LEU A 115 -0.99 15.61 -6.81
N ASP A 116 -0.09 15.44 -7.79
CA ASP A 116 1.09 16.29 -8.01
C ASP A 116 1.98 16.47 -6.76
N THR A 117 1.97 15.49 -5.85
CA THR A 117 2.78 15.48 -4.63
C THR A 117 3.62 14.21 -4.53
N VAL A 118 4.68 14.25 -3.73
CA VAL A 118 5.42 13.08 -3.26
C VAL A 118 5.19 12.98 -1.74
N PRO A 119 4.19 12.21 -1.29
CA PRO A 119 3.82 12.15 0.12
C PRO A 119 4.95 11.56 0.96
N THR A 120 5.45 12.35 1.91
CA THR A 120 6.33 11.85 2.97
C THR A 120 5.52 11.47 4.21
N GLY A 121 6.05 10.49 4.97
CA GLY A 121 5.56 10.09 6.29
C GLY A 121 5.78 11.15 7.36
#